data_AF-A0A6M3JNJ7-F1
#
_entry.id   AF-A0A6M3JNJ7-F1
#
_cell.length_a   1.000
_cell.length_b   1.000
_cell.length_c   1.000
_cell.angle_alpha   90.00
_cell.angle_beta   90.00
_cell.angle_gamma   90.00
#
_symmetry.space_group_name_H-M   'P 1'
#
loop_
_entity.id
_entity.type
_entity.pdbx_description
1 polymer ?
#
loop_
_entity_poly.entity_id
_entity_poly.type
_entity_poly.pdbx_seq_one_letter_code
_entity_poly.pdbx_strand_id
1 'polypeptide(L)'
;AVHSARMVVKSKRVAVEKQRKEYKADALEYGRKVDAEAKKIFALLEPIESHLQAQEDVVINERKRIQAEKEERERAIIQRRIDELQQYGCVMSFFDVASMEVPAFEKKLFEVKEAFETEQKRVEAERLAREAEEKRMAEERAELEKLRAEQAEREAKIRADQEKIDAEKRAIEEAKRKEQERKDREAFEKKAREEAKAAAEKAAQERIERAEREAKEKAEREARERAEAESRAKAEAERQAALLPDKEKLLLFSGKIHVLGENNLDVKSKAARDLFHGVLTSLENINSNFKRSIERL
;
A
#
# COMPACT_ATOMS: atom_id res chain seq x y z
N ALA A 1 -151.34 44.57 -52.98
CA ALA A 1 -150.81 43.75 -54.08
C ALA A 1 -149.47 43.07 -53.74
N VAL A 2 -148.41 43.82 -53.40
CA VAL A 2 -147.03 43.29 -53.19
C VAL A 2 -146.92 42.26 -52.05
N HIS A 3 -147.58 42.50 -50.91
CA HIS A 3 -147.56 41.56 -49.77
C HIS A 3 -148.10 40.17 -50.14
N SER A 4 -149.23 40.11 -50.86
CA SER A 4 -149.86 38.87 -51.30
C SER A 4 -148.95 38.09 -52.26
N ALA A 5 -148.32 38.77 -53.23
CA ALA A 5 -147.35 38.17 -54.13
C ALA A 5 -146.13 37.58 -53.37
N ARG A 6 -145.59 38.31 -52.38
CA ARG A 6 -144.51 37.81 -51.51
C ARG A 6 -144.92 36.57 -50.72
N MET A 7 -146.16 36.52 -50.22
CA MET A 7 -146.67 35.35 -49.49
C MET A 7 -146.80 34.12 -50.39
N VAL A 8 -147.21 34.28 -51.65
CA VAL A 8 -147.25 33.20 -52.65
C VAL A 8 -145.84 32.66 -52.91
N VAL A 9 -144.85 33.53 -53.16
CA VAL A 9 -143.46 33.10 -53.39
C VAL A 9 -142.87 32.43 -52.16
N LYS A 10 -143.10 32.97 -50.95
CA LYS A 10 -142.69 32.34 -49.70
C LYS A 10 -143.31 30.94 -49.55
N SER A 11 -144.60 30.79 -49.87
CA SER A 11 -145.29 29.49 -49.85
C SER A 11 -144.67 28.50 -50.83
N LYS A 12 -144.34 28.93 -52.05
CA LYS A 12 -143.66 28.07 -53.04
C LYS A 12 -142.25 27.68 -52.60
N ARG A 13 -141.48 28.60 -52.00
CA ARG A 13 -140.17 28.29 -51.41
C ARG A 13 -140.28 27.23 -50.31
N VAL A 14 -141.28 27.35 -49.43
CA VAL A 14 -141.55 26.34 -48.39
C VAL A 14 -141.95 24.99 -49.02
N ALA A 15 -142.77 25.00 -50.08
CA ALA A 15 -143.16 23.78 -50.78
C ALA A 15 -141.98 23.07 -51.46
N VAL A 16 -141.07 23.82 -52.09
CA VAL A 16 -139.83 23.27 -52.69
C VAL A 16 -138.95 22.64 -51.61
N GLU A 17 -138.78 23.28 -50.45
CA GLU A 17 -137.97 22.69 -49.36
C GLU A 17 -138.63 21.43 -48.79
N LYS A 18 -139.97 21.38 -48.73
CA LYS A 18 -140.69 20.16 -48.32
C LYS A 18 -140.46 19.03 -49.33
N GLN A 19 -140.62 19.29 -50.62
CA GLN A 19 -140.36 18.31 -51.69
C GLN A 19 -138.89 17.87 -51.72
N ARG A 20 -137.94 18.78 -51.50
CA ARG A 20 -136.52 18.44 -51.40
C ARG A 20 -136.26 17.47 -50.26
N LYS A 21 -136.83 17.72 -49.08
CA LYS A 21 -136.69 16.83 -47.91
C LYS A 21 -137.33 15.47 -48.16
N GLU A 22 -138.48 15.45 -48.82
CA GLU A 22 -139.19 14.24 -49.21
C GLU A 22 -138.37 13.41 -50.21
N TYR A 23 -137.95 14.00 -51.34
CA TYR A 23 -137.11 13.29 -52.33
C TYR A 23 -135.74 12.88 -51.80
N LYS A 24 -135.17 13.61 -50.83
CA LYS A 24 -133.90 13.25 -50.19
C LYS A 24 -134.06 12.18 -49.11
N ALA A 25 -135.26 11.94 -48.59
CA ALA A 25 -135.48 10.99 -47.51
C ALA A 25 -135.06 9.57 -47.91
N ASP A 26 -135.48 9.12 -49.09
CA ASP A 26 -135.15 7.78 -49.60
C ASP A 26 -133.64 7.59 -49.80
N ALA A 27 -132.95 8.60 -50.35
CA ALA A 27 -131.50 8.57 -50.52
C ALA A 27 -130.74 8.54 -49.18
N LEU A 28 -131.23 9.26 -48.16
CA LEU A 28 -130.65 9.24 -46.82
C LEU A 28 -130.92 7.90 -46.11
N GLU A 29 -132.10 7.32 -46.29
CA GLU A 29 -132.44 6.00 -45.75
C GLU A 29 -131.58 4.91 -46.41
N TYR A 30 -131.41 4.97 -47.73
CA TYR A 30 -130.52 4.08 -48.47
C TYR A 30 -129.07 4.20 -47.97
N GLY A 31 -128.54 5.41 -47.84
CA GLY A 31 -127.19 5.64 -47.29
C GLY A 31 -127.01 5.04 -45.90
N ARG A 32 -128.00 5.24 -45.01
CA ARG A 32 -127.98 4.62 -43.67
C ARG A 32 -128.00 3.09 -43.71
N LYS A 33 -128.73 2.47 -44.65
CA LYS A 33 -128.76 1.01 -44.81
C LYS A 33 -127.41 0.49 -45.29
N VAL A 34 -126.78 1.17 -46.25
CA VAL A 34 -125.42 0.84 -46.72
C VAL A 34 -124.40 0.96 -45.60
N ASP A 35 -124.41 2.06 -44.84
CA ASP A 35 -123.50 2.25 -43.71
C ASP A 35 -123.71 1.21 -42.60
N ALA A 36 -124.96 0.85 -42.33
CA ALA A 36 -125.29 -0.19 -41.36
C ALA A 36 -124.78 -1.56 -41.80
N GLU A 37 -124.91 -1.90 -43.08
CA GLU A 37 -124.43 -3.16 -43.63
C GLU A 37 -122.90 -3.21 -43.68
N ALA A 38 -122.25 -2.11 -44.08
CA ALA A 38 -120.79 -1.98 -44.02
C ALA A 38 -120.27 -2.21 -42.60
N LYS A 39 -120.93 -1.62 -41.58
CA LYS A 39 -120.58 -1.85 -40.16
C LYS A 39 -120.71 -3.32 -39.75
N LYS A 40 -121.75 -4.02 -40.21
CA LYS A 40 -121.89 -5.47 -39.94
C LYS A 40 -120.77 -6.26 -40.60
N ILE A 41 -120.46 -5.96 -41.86
CA ILE A 41 -119.38 -6.64 -42.60
C ILE A 41 -118.04 -6.38 -41.89
N PHE A 42 -117.73 -5.15 -41.49
CA PHE A 42 -116.52 -4.86 -40.73
C PHE A 42 -116.46 -5.62 -39.40
N ALA A 43 -117.57 -5.68 -38.65
CA ALA A 43 -117.62 -6.44 -37.41
C ALA A 43 -117.42 -7.96 -37.60
N LEU A 44 -117.75 -8.50 -38.79
CA LEU A 44 -117.46 -9.89 -39.15
C LEU A 44 -116.02 -10.10 -39.62
N LEU A 45 -115.43 -9.10 -40.29
CA LEU A 45 -114.07 -9.17 -40.82
C LEU A 45 -113.00 -8.96 -39.72
N GLU A 46 -113.22 -8.03 -38.79
CA GLU A 46 -112.22 -7.65 -37.77
C GLU A 46 -111.73 -8.85 -36.92
N PRO A 47 -112.58 -9.77 -36.43
CA PRO A 47 -112.11 -10.96 -35.73
C PRO A 47 -111.30 -11.91 -36.62
N ILE A 48 -111.65 -12.02 -37.91
CA ILE A 48 -110.94 -12.88 -38.87
C ILE A 48 -109.55 -12.30 -39.15
N GLU A 49 -109.46 -11.00 -39.42
CA GLU A 49 -108.19 -10.30 -39.62
C GLU A 49 -107.30 -10.41 -38.37
N SER A 50 -107.87 -10.17 -37.19
CA SER A 50 -107.15 -10.30 -35.91
C SER A 50 -106.61 -11.72 -35.70
N HIS A 51 -107.40 -12.75 -36.04
CA HIS A 51 -106.97 -14.14 -35.95
C HIS A 51 -105.84 -14.47 -36.94
N LEU A 52 -105.97 -14.03 -38.19
CA LEU A 52 -104.96 -14.24 -39.23
C LEU A 52 -103.66 -13.51 -38.90
N GLN A 53 -103.73 -12.27 -38.42
CA GLN A 53 -102.57 -11.51 -37.96
C GLN A 53 -101.86 -12.23 -36.81
N ALA A 54 -102.60 -12.75 -35.82
CA ALA A 54 -102.01 -13.50 -34.72
C ALA A 54 -101.29 -14.78 -35.20
N GLN A 55 -101.85 -15.48 -36.19
CA GLN A 55 -101.19 -16.65 -36.81
C GLN A 55 -99.95 -16.25 -37.61
N GLU A 56 -100.02 -15.18 -38.39
CA GLU A 56 -98.88 -14.64 -39.14
C GLU A 56 -97.74 -14.24 -38.21
N ASP A 57 -98.05 -13.53 -37.11
CA ASP A 57 -97.08 -13.12 -36.11
C ASP A 57 -96.36 -14.32 -35.48
N VAL A 58 -97.07 -15.41 -35.19
CA VAL A 58 -96.47 -16.67 -34.71
C VAL A 58 -95.46 -17.21 -35.71
N VAL A 59 -95.82 -17.28 -37.00
CA VAL A 59 -94.92 -17.77 -38.06
C VAL A 59 -93.71 -16.85 -38.25
N ILE A 60 -93.91 -15.53 -38.26
CA ILE A 60 -92.83 -14.55 -38.39
C ILE A 60 -91.87 -14.65 -37.20
N ASN A 61 -92.39 -14.72 -35.98
CA ASN A 61 -91.58 -14.81 -34.77
C ASN A 61 -90.81 -16.13 -34.71
N GLU A 62 -91.42 -17.24 -35.13
CA GLU A 62 -90.73 -18.53 -35.19
C GLU A 62 -89.61 -18.54 -36.25
N ARG A 63 -89.85 -17.95 -37.43
CA ARG A 63 -88.80 -17.79 -38.45
C ARG A 63 -87.64 -16.94 -37.93
N LYS A 64 -87.93 -15.84 -37.23
CA LYS A 64 -86.90 -14.99 -36.59
C LYS A 64 -86.11 -15.78 -35.54
N ARG A 65 -86.79 -16.57 -34.71
CA ARG A 65 -86.15 -17.43 -33.69
C ARG A 65 -85.21 -18.45 -34.31
N ILE A 66 -85.68 -19.18 -35.33
CA ILE A 66 -84.88 -20.18 -36.06
C ILE A 66 -83.66 -19.53 -36.73
N GLN A 67 -83.83 -18.34 -37.33
CA GLN A 67 -82.72 -17.63 -37.97
C GLN A 67 -81.68 -17.16 -36.94
N ALA A 68 -82.13 -16.58 -35.82
CA ALA A 68 -81.24 -16.16 -34.74
C ALA A 68 -80.47 -17.34 -34.13
N GLU A 69 -81.14 -18.48 -33.93
CA GLU A 69 -80.50 -19.69 -33.42
C GLU A 69 -79.46 -20.26 -34.40
N LYS A 70 -79.72 -20.21 -35.71
CA LYS A 70 -78.73 -20.60 -36.72
C LYS A 70 -77.51 -19.69 -36.70
N GLU A 71 -77.71 -18.37 -36.68
CA GLU A 71 -76.63 -17.39 -36.62
C GLU A 71 -75.80 -17.53 -35.33
N GLU A 72 -76.44 -17.79 -34.20
CA GLU A 72 -75.76 -18.04 -32.92
C GLU A 72 -74.93 -19.32 -32.97
N ARG A 73 -75.49 -20.42 -33.51
CA ARG A 73 -74.76 -21.68 -33.69
C ARG A 73 -73.55 -21.51 -34.60
N GLU A 74 -73.70 -20.80 -35.72
CA GLU A 74 -72.61 -20.51 -36.64
C GLU A 74 -71.52 -19.66 -35.97
N ARG A 75 -71.90 -18.59 -35.26
CA ARG A 75 -70.96 -17.77 -34.47
C ARG A 75 -70.25 -18.58 -33.41
N ALA A 76 -70.94 -19.46 -32.70
CA ALA A 76 -70.34 -20.31 -31.67
C ALA A 76 -69.31 -21.29 -32.25
N ILE A 77 -69.58 -21.87 -33.43
CA ILE A 77 -68.62 -22.73 -34.13
C ILE A 77 -67.37 -21.93 -34.52
N ILE A 78 -67.55 -20.74 -35.10
CA ILE A 78 -66.43 -19.88 -35.51
C ILE A 78 -65.62 -19.44 -34.29
N GLN A 79 -66.28 -19.02 -33.20
CA GLN A 79 -65.60 -18.63 -31.98
C GLN A 79 -64.79 -19.78 -31.39
N ARG A 80 -65.38 -20.98 -31.32
CA ARG A 80 -64.65 -22.17 -30.85
C ARG A 80 -63.40 -22.44 -31.69
N ARG A 81 -63.49 -22.31 -33.02
CA ARG A 81 -62.35 -22.47 -33.92
C ARG A 81 -61.24 -21.44 -33.65
N ILE A 82 -61.61 -20.19 -33.39
CA ILE A 82 -60.67 -19.13 -33.00
C ILE A 82 -59.98 -19.50 -31.68
N ASP A 83 -60.75 -19.89 -30.67
CA ASP A 83 -60.23 -20.25 -29.35
C ASP A 83 -59.25 -21.43 -29.43
N GLU A 84 -59.57 -22.44 -30.25
CA GLU A 84 -58.70 -23.60 -30.49
C GLU A 84 -57.37 -23.20 -31.15
N LEU A 85 -57.38 -22.28 -32.13
CA LEU A 85 -56.13 -21.78 -32.75
C LEU A 85 -55.34 -20.90 -31.79
N GLN A 86 -56.03 -20.09 -31.00
CA GLN A 86 -55.42 -19.17 -30.03
C GLN A 86 -54.66 -19.92 -28.94
N GLN A 87 -55.14 -21.09 -28.51
CA GLN A 87 -54.45 -21.96 -27.54
C GLN A 87 -53.01 -22.30 -27.98
N TYR A 88 -52.77 -22.41 -29.28
CA TYR A 88 -51.46 -22.73 -29.86
C TYR A 88 -50.73 -21.47 -30.37
N GLY A 89 -51.16 -20.28 -29.96
CA GLY A 89 -50.51 -19.01 -30.28
C GLY A 89 -50.87 -18.41 -31.64
N CYS A 90 -51.87 -18.95 -32.35
CA CYS A 90 -52.32 -18.41 -33.62
C CYS A 90 -53.59 -17.58 -33.44
N VAL A 91 -53.47 -16.26 -33.63
CA VAL A 91 -54.61 -15.34 -33.59
C VAL A 91 -55.07 -15.07 -35.02
N MET A 92 -56.31 -15.45 -35.33
CA MET A 92 -56.96 -15.18 -36.61
C MET A 92 -58.23 -14.35 -36.39
N SER A 93 -58.59 -13.52 -37.37
CA SER A 93 -59.81 -12.72 -37.26
C SER A 93 -61.05 -13.60 -37.41
N PHE A 94 -62.18 -13.13 -36.87
CA PHE A 94 -63.46 -13.81 -37.04
C PHE A 94 -63.80 -14.03 -38.52
N PHE A 95 -63.58 -13.03 -39.37
CA PHE A 95 -63.90 -13.13 -40.80
C PHE A 95 -63.05 -14.19 -41.52
N ASP A 96 -61.76 -14.29 -41.20
CA ASP A 96 -60.87 -15.27 -41.82
C ASP A 96 -61.31 -16.70 -41.47
N VAL A 97 -61.63 -16.95 -40.20
CA VAL A 97 -62.11 -18.27 -39.74
C VAL A 97 -63.52 -18.57 -40.25
N ALA A 98 -64.39 -17.57 -40.34
CA ALA A 98 -65.74 -17.70 -40.89
C ALA A 98 -65.73 -18.09 -42.38
N SER A 99 -64.79 -17.53 -43.15
CA SER A 99 -64.62 -17.84 -44.58
C SER A 99 -63.93 -19.19 -44.84
N MET A 100 -63.42 -19.84 -43.79
CA MET A 100 -62.62 -21.05 -43.91
C MET A 100 -63.50 -22.30 -43.93
N GLU A 101 -63.31 -23.13 -44.95
CA GLU A 101 -63.92 -24.45 -45.01
C GLU A 101 -63.37 -25.37 -43.90
N VAL A 102 -64.19 -26.32 -43.45
CA VAL A 102 -63.82 -27.24 -42.36
C VAL A 102 -62.50 -27.96 -42.60
N PRO A 103 -62.22 -28.54 -43.80
CA PRO A 103 -60.95 -29.23 -44.04
C PRO A 103 -59.74 -28.29 -44.01
N ALA A 104 -59.92 -27.03 -44.44
CA ALA A 104 -58.87 -26.02 -44.37
C ALA A 104 -58.58 -25.62 -42.92
N PHE A 105 -59.61 -25.51 -42.08
CA PHE A 105 -59.46 -25.27 -40.64
C PHE A 105 -58.72 -26.42 -39.94
N GLU A 106 -59.12 -27.67 -40.19
CA GLU A 106 -58.47 -28.84 -39.59
C GLU A 106 -56.99 -28.92 -39.97
N LYS A 107 -56.67 -28.69 -41.25
CA LYS A 107 -55.28 -28.63 -41.70
C LYS A 107 -54.51 -27.51 -40.99
N LYS A 108 -55.09 -26.31 -40.90
CA LYS A 108 -54.46 -25.17 -40.24
C LYS A 108 -54.21 -25.46 -38.76
N LEU A 109 -55.20 -26.02 -38.07
CA LEU A 109 -55.11 -26.40 -36.66
C LEU A 109 -54.00 -27.43 -36.45
N PHE A 110 -53.86 -28.42 -37.33
CA PHE A 110 -52.78 -29.39 -37.29
C PHE A 110 -51.40 -28.73 -37.43
N GLU A 111 -51.22 -27.87 -38.45
CA GLU A 111 -49.96 -27.14 -38.66
C GLU A 111 -49.57 -26.28 -37.45
N VAL A 112 -50.53 -25.56 -36.86
CA VAL A 112 -50.27 -24.71 -35.68
C VAL A 112 -49.92 -25.57 -34.46
N LYS A 113 -50.62 -26.70 -34.25
CA LYS A 113 -50.31 -27.64 -33.17
C LYS A 113 -48.90 -28.20 -33.29
N GLU A 114 -48.51 -28.66 -34.47
CA GLU A 114 -47.18 -29.21 -34.72
C GLU A 114 -46.09 -28.15 -34.50
N ALA A 115 -46.30 -26.92 -34.99
CA ALA A 115 -45.39 -25.81 -34.77
C ALA A 115 -45.25 -25.46 -33.28
N PHE A 116 -46.36 -25.47 -32.53
CA PHE A 116 -46.34 -25.21 -31.09
C PHE A 116 -45.62 -26.31 -30.31
N GLU A 117 -45.89 -27.59 -30.61
CA GLU A 117 -45.24 -28.71 -29.94
C GLU A 117 -43.73 -28.78 -30.24
N THR A 118 -43.32 -28.47 -31.46
CA THR A 118 -41.89 -28.42 -31.83
C THR A 118 -41.18 -27.27 -31.12
N GLU A 119 -41.81 -26.10 -31.02
CA GLU A 119 -41.27 -24.97 -30.26
C GLU A 119 -41.18 -25.30 -28.76
N GLN A 120 -42.22 -25.89 -28.16
CA GLN A 120 -42.21 -26.30 -26.76
C GLN A 120 -41.08 -27.29 -26.46
N LYS A 121 -40.88 -28.29 -27.33
CA LYS A 121 -39.77 -29.25 -27.20
C LYS A 121 -38.41 -28.55 -27.32
N ARG A 122 -38.28 -27.55 -28.20
CA ARG A 122 -37.03 -26.77 -28.35
C ARG A 122 -36.74 -25.94 -27.10
N VAL A 123 -37.75 -25.23 -26.58
CA VAL A 123 -37.63 -24.43 -25.36
C VAL A 123 -37.30 -25.31 -24.15
N GLU A 124 -37.94 -26.46 -24.03
CA GLU A 124 -37.65 -27.41 -22.96
C GLU A 124 -36.24 -28.01 -23.08
N ALA A 125 -35.82 -28.40 -24.28
CA ALA A 125 -34.46 -28.90 -24.53
C ALA A 125 -33.40 -27.82 -24.24
N GLU A 126 -33.64 -26.57 -24.62
CA GLU A 126 -32.75 -25.44 -24.31
C GLU A 126 -32.69 -25.17 -22.80
N ARG A 127 -33.82 -25.23 -22.10
CA ARG A 127 -33.87 -25.10 -20.64
C ARG A 127 -33.07 -26.20 -19.95
N LEU A 128 -33.24 -27.46 -20.38
CA LEU A 128 -32.49 -28.60 -19.86
C LEU A 128 -30.99 -28.48 -20.16
N ALA A 129 -30.62 -28.02 -21.36
CA ALA A 129 -29.22 -27.78 -21.73
C ALA A 129 -28.58 -26.68 -20.87
N ARG A 130 -29.27 -25.56 -20.64
CA ARG A 130 -28.81 -24.50 -19.74
C ARG A 130 -28.66 -24.97 -18.31
N GLU A 131 -29.64 -25.71 -17.78
CA GLU A 131 -29.56 -26.26 -16.43
C GLU A 131 -28.39 -27.25 -16.28
N ALA A 132 -28.13 -28.07 -17.30
CA ALA A 132 -26.98 -28.98 -17.32
C ALA A 132 -25.65 -28.23 -17.42
N GLU A 133 -25.57 -27.17 -18.22
CA GLU A 133 -24.37 -26.32 -18.34
C GLU A 133 -24.11 -25.56 -17.03
N GLU A 134 -25.12 -24.96 -16.41
CA GLU A 134 -25.00 -24.29 -15.12
C GLU A 134 -24.53 -25.24 -14.02
N LYS A 135 -25.04 -26.48 -13.98
CA LYS A 135 -24.56 -27.51 -13.05
C LYS A 135 -23.09 -27.86 -13.29
N ARG A 136 -22.69 -28.08 -14.54
CA ARG A 136 -21.28 -28.35 -14.89
C ARG A 136 -20.36 -27.19 -14.50
N MET A 137 -20.77 -25.95 -14.78
CA MET A 137 -20.01 -24.76 -14.42
C MET A 137 -19.93 -24.56 -12.90
N ALA A 138 -20.99 -24.90 -12.15
CA ALA A 138 -20.98 -24.87 -10.70
C ALA A 138 -20.05 -25.94 -10.10
N GLU A 139 -20.08 -27.16 -10.64
CA GLU A 139 -19.17 -28.25 -10.26
C GLU A 139 -17.71 -27.88 -10.54
N GLU A 140 -17.40 -27.37 -11.74
CA GLU A 140 -16.04 -26.92 -12.12
C GLU A 140 -15.54 -25.79 -11.21
N ARG A 141 -16.39 -24.82 -10.87
CA ARG A 141 -16.04 -23.74 -9.92
C ARG A 141 -15.75 -24.28 -8.52
N ALA A 142 -16.55 -25.23 -8.05
CA ALA A 142 -16.36 -25.85 -6.74
C ALA A 142 -15.07 -26.69 -6.69
N GLU A 143 -14.72 -27.39 -7.77
CA GLU A 143 -13.45 -28.11 -7.89
C GLU A 143 -12.26 -27.15 -7.94
N LEU A 144 -12.33 -26.08 -8.72
CA LEU A 144 -11.28 -25.08 -8.81
C LEU A 144 -11.06 -24.36 -7.47
N GLU A 145 -12.14 -24.08 -6.73
CA GLU A 145 -12.06 -23.49 -5.39
C GLU A 145 -11.38 -24.43 -4.40
N LYS A 146 -11.74 -25.72 -4.39
CA LYS A 146 -11.05 -26.74 -3.58
C LYS A 146 -9.57 -26.84 -3.92
N LEU A 147 -9.23 -26.85 -5.20
CA LEU A 147 -7.84 -26.90 -5.65
C LEU A 147 -7.05 -25.65 -5.20
N ARG A 148 -7.65 -24.46 -5.31
CA ARG A 148 -7.03 -23.22 -4.82
C ARG A 148 -6.86 -23.21 -3.31
N ALA A 149 -7.85 -23.69 -2.56
CA ALA A 149 -7.76 -23.80 -1.11
C ALA A 149 -6.64 -24.77 -0.70
N GLU A 150 -6.53 -25.93 -1.38
CA GLU A 150 -5.46 -26.89 -1.14
C GLU A 150 -4.08 -26.32 -1.50
N GLN A 151 -3.96 -25.61 -2.63
CA GLN A 151 -2.72 -24.92 -3.02
C GLN A 151 -2.33 -23.86 -2.00
N ALA A 152 -3.26 -23.02 -1.55
CA ALA A 152 -3.01 -21.99 -0.55
C ALA A 152 -2.57 -22.61 0.80
N GLU A 153 -3.17 -23.74 1.21
CA GLU A 153 -2.75 -24.44 2.43
C GLU A 153 -1.33 -25.02 2.28
N ARG A 154 -1.01 -25.63 1.13
CA ARG A 154 0.34 -26.13 0.83
C ARG A 154 1.37 -25.00 0.82
N GLU A 155 1.06 -23.89 0.17
CA GLU A 155 1.93 -22.71 0.14
C GLU A 155 2.12 -22.09 1.52
N ALA A 156 1.07 -22.02 2.34
CA ALA A 156 1.15 -21.55 3.72
C ALA A 156 2.04 -22.46 4.57
N LYS A 157 1.95 -23.79 4.41
CA LYS A 157 2.84 -24.75 5.08
C LYS A 157 4.28 -24.58 4.65
N ILE A 158 4.54 -24.51 3.34
CA ILE A 158 5.90 -24.30 2.80
C ILE A 158 6.49 -22.99 3.33
N ARG A 159 5.71 -21.91 3.33
CA ARG A 159 6.17 -20.62 3.85
C ARG A 159 6.46 -20.67 5.34
N ALA A 160 5.58 -21.29 6.14
CA ALA A 160 5.80 -21.44 7.57
C ALA A 160 7.05 -22.28 7.88
N ASP A 161 7.29 -23.35 7.11
CA ASP A 161 8.49 -24.17 7.27
C ASP A 161 9.75 -23.42 6.81
N GLN A 162 9.67 -22.65 5.72
CA GLN A 162 10.78 -21.81 5.27
C GLN A 162 11.12 -20.71 6.29
N GLU A 163 10.13 -20.06 6.89
CA GLU A 163 10.32 -19.06 7.94
C GLU A 163 10.98 -19.67 9.19
N LYS A 164 10.63 -20.90 9.57
CA LYS A 164 11.31 -21.63 10.66
C LYS A 164 12.76 -21.94 10.32
N ILE A 165 13.03 -22.45 9.12
CA ILE A 165 14.38 -22.76 8.65
C ILE A 165 15.25 -21.49 8.63
N ASP A 166 14.71 -20.38 8.14
CA ASP A 166 15.44 -19.12 8.06
C ASP A 166 15.66 -18.50 9.45
N ALA A 167 14.69 -18.63 10.37
CA ALA A 167 14.86 -18.22 11.77
C ALA A 167 15.94 -19.07 12.47
N GLU A 168 15.95 -20.38 12.25
CA GLU A 168 16.96 -21.29 12.81
C GLU A 168 18.36 -20.99 12.24
N LYS A 169 18.47 -20.76 10.93
CA LYS A 169 19.74 -20.33 10.30
C LYS A 169 20.26 -19.02 10.88
N ARG A 170 19.40 -18.01 11.06
CA ARG A 170 19.78 -16.72 11.68
C ARG A 170 20.24 -16.91 13.12
N ALA A 171 19.56 -17.76 13.89
CA ALA A 171 19.97 -18.06 15.27
C ALA A 171 21.34 -18.76 15.32
N ILE A 172 21.59 -19.72 14.42
CA ILE A 172 22.87 -20.41 14.29
C ILE A 172 23.98 -19.43 13.86
N GLU A 173 23.70 -18.54 12.91
CA GLU A 173 24.67 -17.55 12.42
C GLU A 173 25.00 -16.50 13.49
N GLU A 174 23.99 -16.02 14.22
CA GLU A 174 24.20 -15.10 15.35
C GLU A 174 24.96 -15.77 16.50
N ALA A 175 24.67 -17.04 16.80
CA ALA A 175 25.43 -17.82 17.78
C ALA A 175 26.90 -17.99 17.36
N LYS A 176 27.15 -18.32 16.09
CA LYS A 176 28.51 -18.40 15.52
C LYS A 176 29.23 -17.05 15.57
N ARG A 177 28.54 -15.94 15.26
CA ARG A 177 29.14 -14.61 15.34
C ARG A 177 29.50 -14.24 16.78
N LYS A 178 28.63 -14.49 17.75
CA LYS A 178 28.91 -14.27 19.18
C LYS A 178 30.06 -15.14 19.68
N GLU A 179 30.12 -16.40 19.25
CA GLU A 179 31.23 -17.28 19.60
C GLU A 179 32.55 -16.79 18.99
N GLN A 180 32.54 -16.34 17.74
CA GLN A 180 33.70 -15.79 17.06
C GLN A 180 34.16 -14.48 17.70
N GLU A 181 33.26 -13.55 18.01
CA GLU A 181 33.57 -12.32 18.74
C GLU A 181 34.16 -12.61 20.13
N ARG A 182 33.69 -13.66 20.82
CA ARG A 182 34.27 -14.09 22.10
C ARG A 182 35.70 -14.61 21.90
N LYS A 183 35.92 -15.48 20.91
CA LYS A 183 37.25 -16.00 20.58
C LYS A 183 38.21 -14.88 20.19
N ASP A 184 37.75 -13.92 19.40
CA ASP A 184 38.56 -12.78 18.96
C ASP A 184 38.88 -11.84 20.13
N ARG A 185 37.94 -11.59 21.05
CA ARG A 185 38.20 -10.86 22.30
C ARG A 185 39.19 -11.56 23.21
N GLU A 186 39.04 -12.87 23.41
CA GLU A 186 39.97 -13.67 24.22
C GLU A 186 41.38 -13.69 23.60
N ALA A 187 41.48 -13.80 22.27
CA ALA A 187 42.75 -13.71 21.55
C ALA A 187 43.37 -12.32 21.65
N PHE A 188 42.57 -11.26 21.57
CA PHE A 188 43.02 -9.88 21.72
C PHE A 188 43.51 -9.60 23.15
N GLU A 189 42.75 -10.00 24.18
CA GLU A 189 43.17 -9.87 25.58
C GLU A 189 44.45 -10.66 25.88
N LYS A 190 44.60 -11.86 25.31
CA LYS A 190 45.81 -12.66 25.46
C LYS A 190 47.01 -11.99 24.81
N LYS A 191 46.88 -11.49 23.58
CA LYS A 191 47.93 -10.71 22.91
C LYS A 191 48.29 -9.44 23.68
N ALA A 192 47.30 -8.68 24.14
CA ALA A 192 47.54 -7.47 24.94
C ALA A 192 48.28 -7.78 26.25
N ARG A 193 47.96 -8.90 26.92
CA ARG A 193 48.69 -9.35 28.12
C ARG A 193 50.11 -9.81 27.81
N GLU A 194 50.33 -10.50 26.69
CA GLU A 194 51.66 -10.93 26.26
C GLU A 194 52.53 -9.71 25.88
N GLU A 195 51.98 -8.74 25.14
CA GLU A 195 52.66 -7.49 24.79
C GLU A 195 52.95 -6.63 26.03
N ALA A 196 52.01 -6.53 26.97
CA ALA A 196 52.24 -5.82 28.23
C ALA A 196 53.34 -6.48 29.08
N LYS A 197 53.39 -7.82 29.13
CA LYS A 197 54.49 -8.55 29.79
C LYS A 197 55.83 -8.32 29.10
N ALA A 198 55.87 -8.42 27.76
CA ALA A 198 57.08 -8.17 26.99
C ALA A 198 57.58 -6.72 27.12
N ALA A 199 56.67 -5.74 27.18
CA ALA A 199 57.02 -4.34 27.42
C ALA A 199 57.53 -4.11 28.84
N ALA A 200 56.93 -4.75 29.85
CA ALA A 200 57.41 -4.68 31.23
C ALA A 200 58.80 -5.32 31.41
N GLU A 201 59.05 -6.44 30.73
CA GLU A 201 60.35 -7.12 30.74
C GLU A 201 61.43 -6.28 30.04
N LYS A 202 61.14 -5.70 28.87
CA LYS A 202 62.05 -4.76 28.20
C LYS A 202 62.34 -3.52 29.06
N ALA A 203 61.33 -2.94 29.68
CA ALA A 203 61.51 -1.78 30.57
C ALA A 203 62.32 -2.13 31.83
N ALA A 204 62.21 -3.35 32.35
CA ALA A 204 63.04 -3.83 33.45
C ALA A 204 64.50 -4.04 32.99
N GLN A 205 64.71 -4.64 31.83
CA GLN A 205 66.03 -4.86 31.24
C GLN A 205 66.76 -3.54 30.97
N GLU A 206 66.07 -2.56 30.38
CA GLU A 206 66.62 -1.22 30.13
C GLU A 206 66.99 -0.48 31.42
N ARG A 207 66.22 -0.67 32.51
CA ARG A 207 66.56 -0.11 33.82
C ARG A 207 67.82 -0.74 34.41
N ILE A 208 67.98 -2.06 34.27
CA ILE A 208 69.17 -2.78 34.73
C ILE A 208 70.39 -2.35 33.91
N GLU A 209 70.30 -2.32 32.57
CA GLU A 209 71.39 -1.88 31.72
C GLU A 209 71.79 -0.42 31.96
N ARG A 210 70.81 0.46 32.21
CA ARG A 210 71.09 1.86 32.54
C ARG A 210 71.81 1.99 33.89
N ALA A 211 71.38 1.23 34.89
CA ALA A 211 72.06 1.19 36.19
C ALA A 211 73.49 0.65 36.08
N GLU A 212 73.73 -0.36 35.24
CA GLU A 212 75.07 -0.90 34.99
C GLU A 212 75.98 0.07 34.22
N ARG A 213 75.45 0.81 33.24
CA ARG A 213 76.19 1.85 32.52
C ARG A 213 76.57 3.00 33.45
N GLU A 214 75.62 3.49 34.24
CA GLU A 214 75.86 4.55 35.22
C GLU A 214 76.88 4.12 36.30
N ALA A 215 76.86 2.84 36.73
CA ALA A 215 77.85 2.30 37.65
C ALA A 215 79.26 2.16 37.01
N LYS A 216 79.35 1.71 35.75
CA LYS A 216 80.62 1.62 35.01
C LYS A 216 81.23 3.00 34.74
N GLU A 217 80.44 3.97 34.32
CA GLU A 217 80.91 5.34 34.06
C GLU A 217 81.43 5.99 35.34
N LYS A 218 80.76 5.77 36.47
CA LYS A 218 81.22 6.28 37.78
C LYS A 218 82.53 5.62 38.22
N ALA A 219 82.66 4.30 38.04
CA ALA A 219 83.89 3.57 38.36
C ALA A 219 85.07 3.99 37.47
N GLU A 220 84.84 4.23 36.18
CA GLU A 220 85.87 4.67 35.23
C GLU A 220 86.34 6.11 35.53
N ARG A 221 85.41 6.99 35.91
CA ARG A 221 85.73 8.37 36.31
C ARG A 221 86.56 8.43 37.59
N GLU A 222 86.20 7.64 38.60
CA GLU A 222 86.96 7.53 39.85
C GLU A 222 88.35 6.90 39.63
N ALA A 223 88.49 5.92 38.73
CA ALA A 223 89.79 5.34 38.37
C ALA A 223 90.70 6.34 37.63
N ARG A 224 90.12 7.15 36.73
CA ARG A 224 90.86 8.15 35.95
C ARG A 224 91.37 9.31 36.82
N GLU A 225 90.55 9.76 37.78
CA GLU A 225 90.95 10.79 38.75
C GLU A 225 92.07 10.32 39.69
N ARG A 226 92.06 9.04 40.10
CA ARG A 226 93.15 8.47 40.91
C ARG A 226 94.46 8.33 40.12
N ALA A 227 94.39 7.95 38.84
CA ALA A 227 95.56 7.84 37.97
C ALA A 227 96.21 9.21 37.66
N GLU A 228 95.41 10.27 37.49
CA GLU A 228 95.93 11.62 37.28
C GLU A 228 96.54 12.22 38.56
N ALA A 229 95.99 11.92 39.74
CA ALA A 229 96.58 12.34 41.01
C ALA A 229 97.94 11.68 41.27
N GLU A 230 98.09 10.39 40.93
CA GLU A 230 99.33 9.66 41.13
C GLU A 230 100.45 10.08 40.16
N SER A 231 100.11 10.45 38.91
CA SER A 231 101.09 10.94 37.94
C SER A 231 101.63 12.33 38.29
N ARG A 232 100.79 13.22 38.86
CA ARG A 232 101.21 14.54 39.34
C ARG A 232 102.14 14.44 40.55
N ALA A 233 101.88 13.52 41.48
CA ALA A 233 102.74 13.30 42.64
C ALA A 233 104.15 12.76 42.26
N LYS A 234 104.23 11.89 41.24
CA LYS A 234 105.53 11.36 40.77
C LYS A 234 106.35 12.40 40.02
N ALA A 235 105.72 13.25 39.19
CA ALA A 235 106.41 14.32 38.47
C ALA A 235 106.98 15.43 39.38
N GLU A 236 106.31 15.72 40.51
CA GLU A 236 106.77 16.73 41.47
C GLU A 236 107.93 16.24 42.34
N ALA A 237 107.96 14.94 42.67
CA ALA A 237 109.06 14.31 43.42
C ALA A 237 110.37 14.23 42.61
N GLU A 238 110.31 13.93 41.31
CA GLU A 238 111.51 13.91 40.44
C GLU A 238 112.12 15.30 40.25
N ARG A 239 111.31 16.36 40.26
CA ARG A 239 111.79 17.74 40.13
C ARG A 239 112.56 18.23 41.36
N GLN A 240 112.16 17.82 42.57
CA GLN A 240 112.85 18.19 43.80
C GLN A 240 114.18 17.43 43.99
N ALA A 241 114.28 16.17 43.55
CA ALA A 241 115.51 15.38 43.65
C ALA A 241 116.67 15.94 42.79
N ALA A 242 116.36 16.58 41.65
CA ALA A 242 117.37 17.13 40.73
C ALA A 242 118.03 18.44 41.22
N LEU A 243 117.42 19.17 42.16
CA LEU A 243 117.87 20.50 42.61
C LEU A 243 118.73 20.48 43.89
N LEU A 244 118.90 19.32 44.52
CA LEU A 244 119.70 19.15 45.75
C LEU A 244 121.20 19.51 45.60
N PRO A 245 121.93 19.09 44.55
CA PRO A 245 123.37 19.36 44.44
C PRO A 245 123.72 20.85 44.31
N ASP A 246 122.82 21.65 43.75
CA ASP A 246 123.03 23.07 43.52
C ASP A 246 122.69 23.91 44.76
N LYS A 247 121.71 23.49 45.58
CA LYS A 247 121.46 24.11 46.89
C LYS A 247 122.67 24.03 47.82
N GLU A 248 123.37 22.90 47.84
CA GLU A 248 124.55 22.71 48.69
C GLU A 248 125.72 23.61 48.29
N LYS A 249 125.97 23.78 46.99
CA LYS A 249 127.02 24.70 46.48
C LYS A 249 126.71 26.17 46.81
N LEU A 250 125.45 26.57 46.72
CA LEU A 250 125.02 27.94 47.02
C LEU A 250 125.14 28.27 48.52
N LEU A 251 124.86 27.30 49.40
CA LEU A 251 125.07 27.44 50.85
C LEU A 251 126.56 27.58 51.20
N LEU A 252 127.45 26.82 50.55
CA LEU A 252 128.90 26.94 50.73
C LEU A 252 129.43 28.33 50.35
N PHE A 253 128.92 28.91 49.26
CA PHE A 253 129.30 30.27 48.84
C PHE A 253 128.80 31.34 49.82
N SER A 254 127.57 31.20 50.33
CA SER A 254 127.03 32.06 51.39
C SER A 254 127.90 32.06 52.66
N GLY A 255 128.45 30.90 53.03
CA GLY A 255 129.40 30.78 54.13
C GLY A 255 130.66 31.64 53.94
N LYS A 256 131.21 31.68 52.72
CA LYS A 256 132.40 32.50 52.42
C LYS A 256 132.12 34.01 52.49
N ILE A 257 130.93 34.44 52.08
CA ILE A 257 130.52 35.85 52.17
C ILE A 257 130.38 36.28 53.63
N HIS A 258 129.90 35.39 54.51
CA HIS A 258 129.80 35.68 55.94
C HIS A 258 131.16 35.96 56.57
N VAL A 259 132.16 35.13 56.28
CA VAL A 259 133.53 35.25 56.83
C VAL A 259 134.18 36.58 56.43
N LEU A 260 133.91 37.10 55.24
CA LEU A 260 134.40 38.42 54.83
C LEU A 260 133.76 39.56 55.65
N GLY A 261 132.55 39.36 56.15
CA GLY A 261 131.82 40.32 56.98
C GLY A 261 132.33 40.43 58.42
N GLU A 262 133.11 39.46 58.91
CA GLU A 262 133.59 39.45 60.30
C GLU A 262 134.98 40.08 60.48
N ASN A 263 135.65 40.45 59.40
CA ASN A 263 136.96 41.09 59.48
C ASN A 263 136.81 42.53 60.00
N ASN A 264 137.36 42.82 61.19
CA ASN A 264 137.28 44.15 61.79
C ASN A 264 138.61 44.91 61.60
N LEU A 265 138.65 45.86 60.67
CA LEU A 265 139.84 46.70 60.44
C LEU A 265 139.91 47.85 61.45
N ASP A 266 140.96 47.87 62.28
CA ASP A 266 141.22 48.93 63.26
C ASP A 266 141.75 50.20 62.56
N VAL A 267 140.84 51.10 62.19
CA VAL A 267 141.16 52.40 61.58
C VAL A 267 140.85 53.55 62.54
N LYS A 268 141.87 54.38 62.79
CA LYS A 268 141.81 55.47 63.78
C LYS A 268 140.88 56.61 63.37
N SER A 269 140.71 56.87 62.07
CA SER A 269 139.81 57.92 61.56
C SER A 269 138.33 57.52 61.67
N LYS A 270 137.50 58.40 62.25
CA LYS A 270 136.05 58.18 62.39
C LYS A 270 135.37 57.97 61.03
N ALA A 271 135.72 58.80 60.03
CA ALA A 271 135.15 58.69 58.69
C ALA A 271 135.46 57.34 58.02
N ALA A 272 136.63 56.75 58.29
CA ALA A 272 136.99 55.44 57.78
C ALA A 272 136.23 54.30 58.49
N ARG A 273 136.00 54.43 59.81
CA ARG A 273 135.20 53.48 60.59
C ARG A 273 133.74 53.44 60.15
N ASP A 274 133.13 54.60 59.93
CA ASP A 274 131.73 54.70 59.50
C ASP A 274 131.54 54.11 58.08
N LEU A 275 132.49 54.37 57.16
CA LEU A 275 132.47 53.77 55.83
C LEU A 275 132.60 52.24 55.89
N PHE A 276 133.52 51.73 56.71
CA PHE A 276 133.74 50.30 56.86
C PHE A 276 132.52 49.58 57.45
N HIS A 277 131.91 50.16 58.50
CA HIS A 277 130.71 49.59 59.12
C HIS A 277 129.53 49.56 58.15
N GLY A 278 129.34 50.60 57.34
CA GLY A 278 128.30 50.63 56.30
C GLY A 278 128.47 49.53 55.23
N VAL A 279 129.71 49.22 54.85
CA VAL A 279 130.02 48.12 53.92
C VAL A 279 129.73 46.76 54.56
N LEU A 280 130.11 46.54 55.82
CA LEU A 280 129.83 45.30 56.54
C LEU A 280 128.32 45.02 56.67
N THR A 281 127.54 46.00 57.11
CA THR A 281 126.08 45.87 57.21
C THR A 281 125.44 45.57 55.85
N SER A 282 125.97 46.15 54.76
CA SER A 282 125.48 45.87 53.41
C SER A 282 125.77 44.43 52.99
N LEU A 283 126.97 43.91 53.31
CA LEU A 283 127.35 42.52 53.02
C LEU A 283 126.51 41.50 53.81
N GLU A 284 126.22 41.76 55.08
CA GLU A 284 125.37 40.89 55.91
C GLU A 284 123.93 40.81 55.39
N ASN A 285 123.37 41.96 54.99
CA ASN A 285 122.03 42.03 54.42
C ASN A 285 121.93 41.27 53.08
N ILE A 286 122.96 41.40 52.22
CA ILE A 286 123.03 40.65 50.96
C ILE A 286 123.10 39.15 51.24
N ASN A 287 123.94 38.72 52.19
CA ASN A 287 124.12 37.31 52.51
C ASN A 287 122.83 36.67 53.08
N SER A 288 122.10 37.41 53.93
CA SER A 288 120.85 36.93 54.53
C SER A 288 119.73 36.73 53.50
N ASN A 289 119.61 37.65 52.54
CA ASN A 289 118.65 37.50 51.44
C ASN A 289 119.04 36.34 50.51
N PHE A 290 120.33 36.15 50.25
CA PHE A 290 120.82 35.05 49.45
C PHE A 290 120.46 33.67 50.06
N LYS A 291 120.61 33.50 51.39
CA LYS A 291 120.18 32.26 52.08
C LYS A 291 118.69 31.97 51.96
N ARG A 292 117.81 32.97 52.16
CA ARG A 292 116.35 32.78 52.06
C ARG A 292 115.90 32.36 50.66
N SER A 293 116.58 32.84 49.62
CA SER A 293 116.28 32.47 48.24
C SER A 293 116.68 31.02 47.94
N ILE A 294 117.75 30.51 48.56
CA ILE A 294 118.17 29.11 48.42
C ILE A 294 117.16 28.15 49.05
N GLU A 295 116.52 28.50 50.17
CA GLU A 295 115.52 27.65 50.83
C GLU A 295 114.25 27.44 50.00
N ARG A 296 113.91 28.42 49.13
CA ARG A 296 112.68 28.41 48.31
C ARG A 296 112.84 27.76 46.93
N LEU A 297 114.07 27.39 46.55
CA LEU A 297 114.34 26.56 45.36
C LEU A 297 113.88 25.11 45.57
#